data_AF-A0A9P6IHD8-F1
#
_entry.id   AF-A0A9P6IHD8-F1
#
_cell.length_a   1.000
_cell.length_b   1.000
_cell.length_c   1.000
_cell.angle_alpha   90.00
_cell.angle_beta   90.00
_cell.angle_gamma   90.00
#
_symmetry.space_group_name_H-M   'P 1'
#
loop_
_entity.id
_entity.type
_entity.pdbx_description
1 polymer ?
#
loop_
_entity_poly.entity_id
_entity_poly.type
_entity_poly.pdbx_seq_one_letter_code
_entity_poly.pdbx_strand_id
1 'polypeptide(L)'
;MGQLKKEQNRTKATNPSGGSNGLGNVKVKGENFYRDAKSARQVQLLKGGKAIRNAQGKVIKAAAFQSKAVEPGRVAPNRKWFGNTRVIGQKALENFRENLASKVNDPFQVLLKQHKLPMSLLQDPVH
;
A
#
# COMPACT_ATOMS: atom_id res chain seq x y z
N MET A 1 20.64 -38.74 -6.13
CA MET A 1 20.07 -37.36 -6.15
C MET A 1 19.31 -37.10 -4.86
N GLY A 2 19.72 -36.08 -4.08
CA GLY A 2 19.25 -35.88 -2.70
C GLY A 2 17.78 -35.47 -2.56
N GLN A 3 17.08 -36.07 -1.60
CA GLN A 3 15.65 -35.83 -1.34
C GLN A 3 15.40 -34.60 -0.44
N LEU A 4 16.44 -34.12 0.26
CA LEU A 4 16.31 -33.14 1.34
C LEU A 4 16.05 -31.70 0.87
N LYS A 5 16.53 -31.31 -0.33
CA LYS A 5 16.44 -29.93 -0.86
C LYS A 5 15.39 -29.78 -1.97
N LYS A 6 14.24 -30.45 -1.84
CA LYS A 6 13.11 -30.35 -2.77
C LYS A 6 12.07 -29.36 -2.25
N GLU A 7 11.54 -28.53 -3.14
CA GLU A 7 10.50 -27.53 -2.81
C GLU A 7 9.23 -28.16 -2.22
N GLN A 8 8.83 -29.32 -2.74
CA GLN A 8 7.71 -30.09 -2.20
C GLN A 8 7.94 -30.53 -0.75
N ASN A 9 9.18 -30.91 -0.40
CA ASN A 9 9.52 -31.34 0.96
C ASN A 9 9.65 -30.14 1.90
N ARG A 10 10.21 -29.01 1.42
CA ARG A 10 10.26 -27.74 2.14
C ARG A 10 8.85 -27.26 2.52
N THR A 11 7.96 -27.16 1.54
CA THR A 11 6.59 -26.67 1.76
C THR A 11 5.79 -27.55 2.72
N LYS A 12 5.95 -28.88 2.64
CA LYS A 12 5.39 -29.83 3.63
C LYS A 12 5.95 -29.64 5.03
N ALA A 13 7.24 -29.35 5.17
CA ALA A 13 7.89 -29.14 6.47
C ALA A 13 7.51 -27.79 7.11
N THR A 14 7.41 -26.73 6.31
CA THR A 14 7.07 -25.39 6.81
C THR A 14 5.58 -25.24 7.15
N ASN A 15 4.70 -26.01 6.51
CA ASN A 15 3.26 -26.03 6.77
C ASN A 15 2.78 -27.48 7.03
N PRO A 16 3.05 -28.03 8.23
CA PRO A 16 2.71 -29.42 8.56
C PRO A 16 1.21 -29.65 8.83
N SER A 17 0.45 -28.60 9.14
CA SER A 17 -1.02 -28.63 9.31
C SER A 17 -1.75 -28.62 7.96
N GLY A 18 -1.44 -29.61 7.12
CA GLY A 18 -1.90 -29.79 5.74
C GLY A 18 -3.41 -29.94 5.53
N GLY A 19 -4.23 -29.01 6.02
CA GLY A 19 -5.48 -28.68 5.36
C GLY A 19 -5.14 -28.09 4.01
N SER A 20 -5.57 -28.73 2.92
CA SER A 20 -5.52 -28.10 1.62
C SER A 20 -6.36 -26.83 1.68
N ASN A 21 -5.75 -25.67 1.88
CA ASN A 21 -6.48 -24.40 1.77
C ASN A 21 -7.01 -24.15 0.34
N GLY A 22 -7.01 -25.14 -0.57
CA GLY A 22 -7.41 -25.01 -1.97
C GLY A 22 -6.46 -24.14 -2.81
N LEU A 23 -5.45 -23.51 -2.19
CA LEU A 23 -4.58 -22.50 -2.80
C LEU A 23 -3.36 -23.08 -3.54
N GLY A 24 -3.40 -24.35 -3.94
CA GLY A 24 -2.29 -25.00 -4.66
C GLY A 24 -1.94 -24.30 -5.98
N ASN A 25 -2.92 -23.61 -6.57
CA ASN A 25 -2.83 -22.82 -7.80
C ASN A 25 -2.33 -21.37 -7.61
N VAL A 26 -2.20 -20.86 -6.38
CA VAL A 26 -1.87 -19.44 -6.10
C VAL A 26 -0.35 -19.20 -5.93
N LYS A 27 0.48 -20.24 -6.11
CA LYS A 27 1.94 -20.15 -5.99
C LYS A 27 2.54 -19.22 -7.05
N VAL A 28 3.49 -18.37 -6.64
CA VAL A 28 4.21 -17.48 -7.53
C VAL A 28 5.45 -18.18 -8.09
N LYS A 29 5.64 -18.10 -9.40
CA LYS A 29 6.85 -18.62 -10.04
C LYS A 29 8.09 -17.87 -9.52
N GLY A 30 9.07 -18.63 -9.01
CA GLY A 30 10.31 -18.07 -8.46
C GLY A 30 10.36 -17.99 -6.94
N GLU A 31 9.34 -18.47 -6.24
CA GLU A 31 9.42 -18.81 -4.82
C GLU A 31 10.46 -19.92 -4.59
N ASN A 32 11.32 -19.73 -3.58
CA ASN A 32 12.35 -20.68 -3.20
C ASN A 32 12.74 -20.48 -1.72
N PHE A 33 13.77 -21.19 -1.24
CA PHE A 33 14.23 -21.06 0.15
C PHE A 33 14.54 -19.62 0.57
N TYR A 34 15.04 -18.78 -0.34
CA TYR A 34 15.49 -17.42 -0.05
C TYR A 34 14.45 -16.34 -0.39
N ARG A 35 13.45 -16.65 -1.22
CA ARG A 35 12.44 -15.71 -1.70
C ARG A 35 11.05 -16.24 -1.41
N ASP A 36 10.32 -15.46 -0.62
CA ASP A 36 8.88 -15.61 -0.47
C ASP A 36 8.12 -15.06 -1.69
N ALA A 37 6.81 -15.30 -1.73
CA ALA A 37 5.93 -14.86 -2.81
C ALA A 37 6.01 -13.34 -3.04
N LYS A 38 6.12 -12.56 -1.96
CA LYS A 38 6.20 -11.09 -2.01
C LYS A 38 7.50 -10.64 -2.65
N SER A 39 8.64 -11.20 -2.24
CA SER A 39 9.95 -10.88 -2.80
C SER A 39 10.03 -11.30 -4.27
N ALA A 40 9.46 -12.45 -4.64
CA ALA A 40 9.40 -12.89 -6.04
C ALA A 40 8.61 -11.90 -6.92
N ARG A 41 7.45 -11.42 -6.45
CA ARG A 41 6.65 -10.39 -7.14
C ARG A 41 7.39 -9.05 -7.25
N GLN A 42 8.11 -8.64 -6.21
CA GLN A 42 8.88 -7.38 -6.25
C GLN A 42 10.03 -7.43 -7.26
N VAL A 43 10.76 -8.54 -7.33
CA VAL A 43 11.79 -8.73 -8.38
C VAL A 43 11.14 -8.71 -9.77
N GLN A 44 9.96 -9.31 -9.93
CA GLN A 44 9.23 -9.28 -11.19
C GLN A 44 8.75 -7.89 -11.58
N LEU A 45 8.36 -7.05 -10.62
CA LEU A 45 8.03 -5.64 -10.84
C LEU A 45 9.26 -4.88 -11.38
N LEU A 46 10.41 -5.03 -10.73
CA LEU A 46 11.66 -4.35 -11.12
C LEU A 46 12.16 -4.77 -12.51
N LYS A 47 11.96 -6.05 -12.88
CA LYS A 47 12.31 -6.56 -14.22
C LYS A 47 11.25 -6.25 -15.28
N GLY A 48 10.04 -5.89 -14.85
CA GLY A 48 8.84 -5.81 -15.66
C GLY A 48 8.62 -4.45 -16.32
N GLY A 49 7.36 -4.09 -16.52
CA GLY A 49 6.94 -2.78 -17.04
C GLY A 49 6.92 -2.65 -18.57
N LYS A 50 7.23 -3.72 -19.32
CA LYS A 50 7.19 -3.70 -20.79
C LYS A 50 5.90 -4.32 -21.33
N ALA A 51 5.45 -3.83 -22.47
CA ALA A 51 4.33 -4.42 -23.20
C ALA A 51 4.73 -5.78 -23.81
N ILE A 52 3.80 -6.73 -23.81
CA ILE A 52 3.99 -8.04 -24.45
C ILE A 52 3.45 -7.95 -25.87
N ARG A 53 4.26 -8.36 -26.86
CA ARG A 53 3.95 -8.31 -28.29
C ARG A 53 3.89 -9.70 -28.90
N ASN A 54 3.10 -9.87 -29.97
CA ASN A 54 3.15 -11.06 -30.82
C ASN A 54 4.37 -11.00 -31.77
N ALA A 55 4.61 -12.06 -32.53
CA ALA A 55 5.72 -12.12 -33.50
C ALA A 55 5.63 -11.03 -34.59
N GLN A 56 4.43 -10.55 -34.90
CA GLN A 56 4.19 -9.45 -35.85
C GLN A 56 4.38 -8.05 -35.23
N GLY A 57 4.76 -7.96 -33.95
CA GLY A 57 4.97 -6.68 -33.25
C GLY A 57 3.70 -6.04 -32.66
N LYS A 58 2.51 -6.64 -32.82
CA LYS A 58 1.25 -6.16 -32.24
C LYS A 58 1.23 -6.41 -30.73
N VAL A 59 0.86 -5.38 -29.95
CA VAL A 59 0.75 -5.47 -28.49
C VAL A 59 -0.43 -6.36 -28.10
N ILE A 60 -0.15 -7.47 -27.43
CA ILE A 60 -1.15 -8.38 -26.84
C ILE A 60 -1.54 -7.88 -25.44
N LYS A 61 -0.54 -7.48 -24.64
CA LYS A 61 -0.74 -6.96 -23.29
C LYS A 61 0.00 -5.63 -23.15
N ALA A 62 -0.75 -4.58 -22.81
CA ALA A 62 -0.17 -3.28 -22.52
C ALA A 62 0.81 -3.36 -21.33
N ALA A 63 1.76 -2.43 -21.28
CA ALA A 63 2.62 -2.29 -20.12
C ALA A 63 1.81 -1.96 -18.86
N ALA A 64 2.41 -2.18 -17.69
CA ALA A 64 1.80 -1.81 -16.42
C ALA A 64 1.47 -0.30 -16.42
N PHE A 65 0.26 0.05 -15.97
CA PHE A 65 -0.25 1.43 -15.90
C PHE A 65 -0.37 2.16 -17.26
N GLN A 66 -0.32 1.44 -18.39
CA GLN A 66 -0.48 2.00 -19.74
C GLN A 66 -1.69 1.38 -20.47
N SER A 67 -2.81 1.19 -19.77
CA SER A 67 -4.05 0.73 -20.38
C SER A 67 -4.57 1.75 -21.40
N LYS A 68 -5.05 1.28 -22.55
CA LYS A 68 -5.67 2.14 -23.59
C LYS A 68 -7.16 2.44 -23.34
N ALA A 69 -7.77 1.76 -22.37
CA ALA A 69 -9.17 1.97 -22.02
C ALA A 69 -9.34 3.37 -21.41
N VAL A 70 -10.33 4.10 -21.89
CA VAL A 70 -10.73 5.42 -21.36
C VAL A 70 -12.09 5.24 -20.71
N GLU A 71 -12.13 5.25 -19.39
CA GLU A 71 -13.37 5.21 -18.63
C GLU A 71 -13.88 6.64 -18.38
N PRO A 72 -15.20 6.89 -18.43
CA PRO A 72 -15.76 8.21 -18.19
C PRO A 72 -15.58 8.62 -16.71
N GLY A 73 -14.85 9.71 -16.46
CA GLY A 73 -14.58 10.24 -15.12
C GLY A 73 -15.74 11.04 -14.52
N ARG A 74 -16.93 10.47 -14.40
CA ARG A 74 -18.09 11.16 -13.80
C ARG A 74 -18.13 11.00 -12.28
N VAL A 75 -18.45 12.08 -11.58
CA VAL A 75 -18.67 12.08 -10.12
C VAL A 75 -20.17 11.96 -9.85
N ALA A 76 -20.56 10.93 -9.11
CA ALA A 76 -21.97 10.75 -8.74
C ALA A 76 -22.41 11.80 -7.70
N PRO A 77 -23.63 12.36 -7.83
CA PRO A 77 -24.16 13.27 -6.82
C PRO A 77 -24.33 12.54 -5.48
N ASN A 78 -23.90 13.15 -4.39
CA ASN A 78 -24.00 12.57 -3.05
C ASN A 78 -24.13 13.66 -1.98
N ARG A 79 -25.09 13.52 -1.06
CA ARG A 79 -25.26 14.48 0.04
C ARG A 79 -24.03 14.55 0.96
N LYS A 80 -23.25 13.48 1.04
CA LYS A 80 -22.04 13.40 1.86
C LYS A 80 -20.94 14.38 1.44
N TRP A 81 -20.95 14.88 0.20
CA TRP A 81 -20.00 15.89 -0.27
C TRP A 81 -20.09 17.20 0.51
N PHE A 82 -21.28 17.53 1.02
CA PHE A 82 -21.57 18.81 1.65
C PHE A 82 -21.62 18.73 3.18
N GLY A 83 -21.41 17.54 3.75
CA GLY A 83 -21.30 17.36 5.20
C GLY A 83 -19.90 17.72 5.71
N ASN A 84 -19.82 18.23 6.93
CA ASN A 84 -18.54 18.52 7.56
C ASN A 84 -17.72 17.22 7.74
N THR A 85 -16.52 17.16 7.15
CA THR A 85 -15.69 15.94 7.15
C THR A 85 -14.64 15.89 8.26
N ARG A 86 -14.19 17.06 8.75
CA ARG A 86 -13.23 17.21 9.85
C ARG A 86 -13.72 18.32 10.77
N VAL A 87 -14.17 17.93 11.96
CA VAL A 87 -14.63 18.85 13.01
C VAL A 87 -13.88 18.51 14.29
N ILE A 88 -13.48 19.54 15.03
CA ILE A 88 -12.88 19.40 16.35
C ILE A 88 -13.74 20.18 17.35
N GLY A 89 -13.97 19.62 18.53
CA GLY A 89 -14.67 20.32 19.61
C GLY A 89 -13.77 21.36 20.24
N GLN A 90 -14.35 22.47 20.70
CA GLN A 90 -13.60 23.62 21.24
C GLN A 90 -12.66 23.25 22.40
N LYS A 91 -13.12 22.45 23.37
CA LYS A 91 -12.27 21.97 24.48
C LYS A 91 -11.10 21.10 24.00
N ALA A 92 -11.31 20.29 22.96
CA ALA A 92 -10.25 19.47 22.40
C ALA A 92 -9.24 20.31 21.59
N LEU A 93 -9.71 21.39 20.96
CA LEU A 93 -8.88 22.38 20.28
C LEU A 93 -7.97 23.13 21.27
N GLU A 94 -8.52 23.58 22.40
CA GLU A 94 -7.77 24.23 23.48
C GLU A 94 -6.69 23.30 24.02
N ASN A 95 -7.06 22.08 24.42
CA ASN A 95 -6.10 21.07 24.85
C ASN A 95 -5.02 20.79 23.79
N PHE A 96 -5.39 20.75 22.51
CA PHE A 96 -4.46 20.54 21.41
C PHE A 96 -3.45 21.69 21.29
N ARG A 97 -3.92 22.94 21.43
CA ARG A 97 -3.08 24.14 21.40
C ARG A 97 -2.11 24.17 22.57
N GLU A 98 -2.59 23.95 23.79
CA GLU A 98 -1.74 23.97 25.00
C GLU A 98 -0.61 22.93 24.93
N ASN A 99 -0.94 21.70 24.50
CA ASN A 99 0.03 20.60 24.50
C ASN A 99 1.09 20.70 23.40
N LEU A 100 0.80 21.40 22.29
CA LEU A 100 1.67 21.45 21.13
C LEU A 100 2.31 22.82 20.89
N ALA A 101 1.73 23.93 21.34
CA ALA A 101 2.30 25.26 21.11
C ALA A 101 3.75 25.39 21.61
N SER A 102 4.07 24.81 22.76
CA SER A 102 5.43 24.81 23.32
C SER A 102 6.37 23.79 22.65
N LYS A 103 5.83 22.67 22.17
CA LYS A 103 6.62 21.56 21.59
C LYS A 103 6.93 21.73 20.11
N VAL A 104 6.17 22.56 19.40
CA VAL A 104 6.35 22.79 17.96
C VAL A 104 7.65 23.52 17.66
N ASN A 105 8.09 24.40 18.56
CA ASN A 105 9.32 25.19 18.40
C ASN A 105 10.53 24.54 19.10
N ASP A 106 10.37 23.38 19.72
CA ASP A 106 11.48 22.66 20.37
C ASP A 106 12.31 21.91 19.32
N PRO A 107 13.58 22.29 19.08
CA PRO A 107 14.43 21.63 18.08
C PRO A 107 14.82 20.20 18.47
N PHE A 108 14.65 19.78 19.72
CA PHE A 108 15.00 18.45 20.20
C PHE A 108 13.84 17.45 20.15
N GLN A 109 12.62 17.89 19.80
CA GLN A 109 11.44 17.04 19.68
C GLN A 109 10.91 17.00 18.23
N VAL A 110 10.48 15.81 17.79
CA VAL A 110 9.97 15.59 16.43
C VAL A 110 8.58 14.96 16.45
N LEU A 111 7.67 15.53 15.66
CA LEU A 111 6.32 14.99 15.47
C LEU A 111 6.31 13.84 14.47
N LEU A 112 5.96 12.63 14.91
CA LEU A 112 5.97 11.43 14.06
C LEU A 112 4.80 11.36 13.06
N LYS A 113 3.64 11.92 13.40
CA LYS A 113 2.39 11.78 12.61
C LYS A 113 1.70 13.12 12.34
N GLN A 114 2.45 14.09 11.80
CA GLN A 114 1.95 15.43 11.51
C GLN A 114 0.69 15.43 10.60
N HIS A 115 0.61 14.53 9.61
CA HIS A 115 -0.50 14.45 8.65
C HIS A 115 -1.87 14.10 9.26
N LYS A 116 -1.91 13.62 10.52
CA LYS A 116 -3.15 13.31 11.24
C LYS A 116 -3.61 14.43 12.17
N LEU A 117 -2.78 15.44 12.40
CA LEU A 117 -3.06 16.51 13.36
C LEU A 117 -3.40 17.81 12.61
N PRO A 118 -4.40 18.58 13.07
CA PRO A 118 -4.79 19.84 12.42
C PRO A 118 -3.84 20.97 12.83
N MET A 119 -2.60 20.91 12.37
CA MET A 119 -1.54 21.87 12.74
C MET A 119 -1.86 23.32 12.37
N SER A 120 -2.68 23.54 11.33
CA SER A 120 -3.15 24.88 10.97
C SER A 120 -3.96 25.56 12.08
N LEU A 121 -4.51 24.79 13.02
CA LEU A 121 -5.32 25.31 14.13
C LEU A 121 -4.48 25.74 15.35
N LEU A 122 -3.15 25.60 15.30
CA LEU A 122 -2.26 26.07 16.36
C LEU A 122 -2.14 27.59 16.41
N GLN A 123 -2.26 28.26 15.27
CA GLN A 123 -2.25 29.70 15.17
C GLN A 123 -3.70 30.20 15.26
N ASP A 124 -3.94 31.21 16.09
CA ASP A 124 -5.23 31.90 16.08
C ASP A 124 -5.29 32.85 14.87
N PRO A 125 -6.40 32.88 14.12
CA PRO A 125 -6.54 33.69 12.91
C PRO A 125 -6.72 35.19 13.16
N VAL A 126 -6.46 35.70 14.38
CA VAL A 126 -6.71 37.11 14.78
C VAL A 126 -5.46 38.00 14.61
N HIS A 127 -4.51 37.55 13.78
CA HIS A 127 -3.41 38.38 13.27
C HIS A 127 -3.34 38.29 11.75
#